data_AF-A0A6H2FLX8-F1
#
_entry.id   AF-A0A6H2FLX8-F1
#
_cell.length_a   1.000
_cell.length_b   1.000
_cell.length_c   1.000
_cell.angle_alpha   90.00
_cell.angle_beta   90.00
_cell.angle_gamma   90.00
#
_symmetry.space_group_name_H-M   'P 1'
#
loop_
_entity.id
_entity.type
_entity.pdbx_description
1 polymer ?
#
loop_
_entity_poly.entity_id
_entity_poly.type
_entity_poly.pdbx_seq_one_letter_code
_entity_poly.pdbx_strand_id
1 'polypeptide(L)'
;MNKFISVLDFIKMWIFDNKIFILYQCEHFILAGMILFFGLWGVKFGTKTIRNVFTKRNIDPITIGFLTNVFKYSFIIFVIVSALSSIGLQTSSIFAAFGTIGLVIGLAWQSALANLASGLLIITFRIFKVGDYINISNVTGRITNVEIFCTLLKTFDGSIISVPNGKILTENIVNFSKSSEYRNKITLSLSRNLIQNDINTIKKILLDTVSLNDKIIKNSIVNVVVDGITNSSINFSVFFWINDFINKKEICSDLIDIIKNNLELYNKSCVLWINND
;
A
#
# COMPACT_ATOMS: atom_id res chain seq x y z
N MET A 1 -81.05 0.70 21.01
CA MET A 1 -80.30 1.23 22.17
C MET A 1 -79.70 0.12 23.04
N ASN A 2 -80.48 -0.90 23.46
CA ASN A 2 -80.01 -1.96 24.39
C ASN A 2 -78.85 -2.85 23.89
N LYS A 3 -78.76 -3.17 22.58
CA LYS A 3 -77.62 -3.92 22.00
C LYS A 3 -76.28 -3.16 22.05
N PHE A 4 -76.32 -1.83 22.02
CA PHE A 4 -75.10 -1.01 22.07
C PHE A 4 -74.55 -0.93 23.49
N ILE A 5 -75.45 -0.88 24.48
CA ILE A 5 -75.12 -0.89 25.91
C ILE A 5 -74.51 -2.25 26.30
N SER A 6 -75.05 -3.37 25.81
CA SER A 6 -74.49 -4.70 26.09
C SER A 6 -73.09 -4.91 25.49
N VAL A 7 -72.80 -4.33 24.32
CA VAL A 7 -71.46 -4.36 23.71
C VAL A 7 -70.48 -3.51 24.52
N LEU A 8 -70.90 -2.35 25.00
CA LEU A 8 -70.11 -1.50 25.88
C LEU A 8 -69.77 -2.18 27.21
N ASP A 9 -70.71 -2.90 27.80
CA ASP A 9 -70.49 -3.63 29.05
C ASP A 9 -69.60 -4.87 28.83
N PHE A 10 -69.75 -5.56 27.69
CA PHE A 10 -68.84 -6.64 27.28
C PHE A 10 -67.40 -6.12 27.09
N ILE A 11 -67.24 -4.98 26.40
CA ILE A 11 -65.92 -4.34 26.21
C ILE A 11 -65.33 -3.92 27.56
N LYS A 12 -66.11 -3.32 28.46
CA LYS A 12 -65.64 -2.95 29.80
C LYS A 12 -65.20 -4.15 30.62
N MET A 13 -65.97 -5.24 30.60
CA MET A 13 -65.67 -6.46 31.34
C MET A 13 -64.40 -7.13 30.77
N TRP A 14 -64.30 -7.23 29.45
CA TRP A 14 -63.11 -7.75 28.77
C TRP A 14 -61.84 -6.91 29.04
N ILE A 15 -61.95 -5.57 29.06
CA ILE A 15 -60.86 -4.66 29.42
C ILE A 15 -60.46 -4.82 30.88
N PHE A 16 -61.44 -5.02 31.78
CA PHE A 16 -61.17 -5.18 33.21
C PHE A 16 -60.46 -6.50 33.51
N ASP A 17 -60.86 -7.59 32.83
CA ASP A 17 -60.24 -8.91 32.97
C ASP A 17 -58.84 -8.97 32.35
N ASN A 18 -58.58 -8.20 31.28
CA ASN A 18 -57.29 -8.13 30.60
C ASN A 18 -56.46 -6.90 30.97
N LYS A 19 -56.80 -6.20 32.06
CA LYS A 19 -56.21 -4.91 32.43
C LYS A 19 -54.69 -4.97 32.59
N ILE A 20 -54.19 -6.06 33.18
CA ILE A 20 -52.75 -6.30 33.35
C ILE A 20 -52.07 -6.44 31.98
N PHE A 21 -52.63 -7.27 31.08
CA PHE A 21 -52.11 -7.47 29.73
C PHE A 21 -52.09 -6.17 28.90
N ILE A 22 -53.17 -5.39 28.97
CA ILE A 22 -53.28 -4.10 28.28
C ILE A 22 -52.26 -3.09 28.82
N LEU A 23 -52.07 -3.02 30.15
CA LEU A 23 -51.09 -2.13 30.78
C LEU A 23 -49.65 -2.47 30.35
N TYR A 24 -49.27 -3.75 30.36
CA TYR A 24 -47.95 -4.19 29.88
C TYR A 24 -47.73 -3.84 28.41
N GLN A 25 -48.73 -4.08 27.55
CA GLN A 25 -48.59 -3.78 26.13
C GLN A 25 -48.48 -2.28 25.86
N CYS A 26 -49.22 -1.44 26.60
CA CYS A 26 -49.11 0.02 26.51
C CYS A 26 -47.72 0.54 26.90
N GLU A 27 -47.08 -0.04 27.91
CA GLU A 27 -45.71 0.33 28.31
C GLU A 27 -44.72 0.12 27.16
N HIS A 28 -44.77 -1.05 26.52
CA HIS A 28 -43.92 -1.38 25.37
C HIS A 28 -44.13 -0.45 24.16
N PHE A 29 -45.38 -0.08 23.87
CA PHE A 29 -45.68 0.88 22.78
C PHE A 29 -45.21 2.31 23.11
N ILE A 30 -45.32 2.74 24.37
CA ILE A 30 -44.82 4.06 24.81
C ILE A 30 -43.29 4.10 24.69
N LEU A 31 -42.59 3.06 25.16
CA LEU A 31 -41.14 2.93 25.04
C LEU A 31 -40.70 2.94 23.56
N ALA A 32 -41.38 2.19 22.70
CA ALA A 32 -41.11 2.19 21.26
C ALA A 32 -41.28 3.58 20.64
N GLY A 33 -42.35 4.29 21.01
CA GLY A 33 -42.60 5.66 20.57
C GLY A 33 -41.52 6.64 21.04
N MET A 34 -41.07 6.52 22.29
CA MET A 34 -39.95 7.31 22.81
C MET A 34 -38.64 7.03 22.06
N ILE A 35 -38.31 5.75 21.85
CA ILE A 35 -37.11 5.34 21.10
C ILE A 35 -37.14 5.91 19.68
N LEU A 36 -38.28 5.82 18.99
CA LEU A 36 -38.43 6.41 17.65
C LEU A 36 -38.26 7.92 17.67
N PHE A 37 -38.90 8.61 18.61
CA PHE A 37 -38.84 10.07 18.71
C PHE A 37 -37.41 10.56 18.98
N PHE A 38 -36.81 10.09 20.07
CA PHE A 38 -35.44 10.48 20.45
C PHE A 38 -34.40 9.96 19.46
N GLY A 39 -34.58 8.76 18.91
CA GLY A 39 -33.69 8.18 17.92
C GLY A 39 -33.67 8.98 16.62
N LEU A 40 -34.84 9.29 16.04
CA LEU A 40 -34.92 10.09 14.81
C LEU A 40 -34.44 11.53 15.03
N TRP A 41 -34.70 12.10 16.21
CA TRP A 41 -34.16 13.39 16.62
C TRP A 41 -32.62 13.34 16.69
N GLY A 42 -32.07 12.30 17.33
CA GLY A 42 -30.63 12.04 17.41
C GLY A 42 -29.99 11.89 16.02
N VAL A 43 -30.63 11.19 15.08
CA VAL A 43 -30.13 11.07 13.70
C VAL A 43 -30.09 12.43 13.00
N LYS A 44 -31.14 13.25 13.12
CA LYS A 44 -31.15 14.61 12.54
C LYS A 44 -30.02 15.47 13.11
N PHE A 45 -29.81 15.40 14.42
CA PHE A 45 -28.74 16.14 15.08
C PHE A 45 -27.35 15.64 14.67
N GLY A 46 -27.14 14.33 14.65
CA GLY A 46 -25.88 13.69 14.27
C GLY A 46 -25.49 13.98 12.83
N THR A 47 -26.43 13.82 11.89
CA THR A 47 -26.21 14.11 10.46
C THR A 47 -25.90 15.59 10.21
N LYS A 48 -26.58 16.51 10.91
CA LYS A 48 -26.26 17.96 10.85
C LYS A 48 -24.84 18.24 11.36
N THR A 49 -24.44 17.59 12.44
CA THR A 49 -23.10 17.74 13.03
C THR A 49 -22.01 17.22 12.10
N ILE A 50 -22.17 16.01 11.57
CA ILE A 50 -21.26 15.37 10.61
C ILE A 50 -21.07 16.28 9.39
N ARG A 51 -22.19 16.76 8.81
CA ARG A 51 -22.15 17.67 7.65
C ARG A 51 -21.38 18.95 7.97
N ASN A 52 -21.65 19.58 9.11
CA ASN A 52 -20.97 20.82 9.51
C ASN A 52 -19.46 20.63 9.77
N VAL A 53 -19.06 19.48 10.29
CA VAL A 53 -17.63 19.17 10.52
C VAL A 53 -16.93 18.96 9.18
N PHE A 54 -17.52 18.21 8.26
CA PHE A 54 -16.90 17.95 6.97
C PHE A 54 -16.86 19.17 6.05
N THR A 55 -17.89 20.03 6.06
CA THR A 55 -17.85 21.29 5.30
C THR A 55 -16.77 22.23 5.82
N LYS A 56 -16.58 22.31 7.14
CA LYS A 56 -15.48 23.09 7.75
C LYS A 56 -14.09 22.57 7.40
N ARG A 57 -13.96 21.28 7.05
CA ARG A 57 -12.70 20.65 6.64
C ARG A 57 -12.46 20.70 5.13
N ASN A 58 -13.27 21.44 4.37
CA ASN A 58 -13.17 21.55 2.91
C ASN A 58 -13.18 20.20 2.19
N ILE A 59 -13.92 19.23 2.72
CA ILE A 59 -14.13 17.95 2.05
C ILE A 59 -15.07 18.16 0.86
N ASP A 60 -14.83 17.41 -0.21
CA ASP A 60 -15.64 17.44 -1.42
C ASP A 60 -17.15 17.24 -1.12
N PRO A 61 -18.05 18.09 -1.66
CA PRO A 61 -19.48 18.01 -1.37
C PRO A 61 -20.14 16.67 -1.69
N ILE A 62 -19.65 15.94 -2.71
CA ILE A 62 -20.19 14.62 -3.10
C ILE A 62 -19.86 13.62 -1.99
N THR A 63 -18.61 13.63 -1.50
CA THR A 63 -18.17 12.77 -0.40
C THR A 63 -18.96 13.03 0.88
N ILE A 64 -19.23 14.31 1.19
CA ILE A 64 -20.05 14.70 2.35
C ILE A 64 -21.46 14.13 2.22
N GLY A 65 -22.08 14.29 1.04
CA GLY A 65 -23.43 13.79 0.77
C GLY A 65 -23.52 12.27 0.91
N PHE A 66 -22.57 11.55 0.32
CA PHE A 66 -22.48 10.10 0.39
C PHE A 66 -22.35 9.62 1.84
N LEU A 67 -21.35 10.11 2.58
CA LEU A 67 -21.09 9.64 3.94
C LEU A 67 -22.24 9.99 4.90
N THR A 68 -22.79 11.20 4.79
CA THR A 68 -23.94 11.62 5.60
C THR A 68 -25.16 10.74 5.35
N ASN A 69 -25.41 10.35 4.10
CA ASN A 69 -26.51 9.46 3.76
C ASN A 69 -26.31 8.04 4.31
N VAL A 70 -25.10 7.48 4.20
CA VAL A 70 -24.76 6.17 4.78
C VAL A 70 -25.00 6.19 6.29
N PHE A 71 -24.49 7.20 7.00
CA PHE A 71 -24.74 7.38 8.43
C PHE A 71 -26.23 7.53 8.75
N LYS A 72 -26.95 8.37 8.00
CA LYS A 72 -28.37 8.62 8.21
C LYS A 72 -29.19 7.33 8.13
N TYR A 73 -29.06 6.58 7.04
CA TYR A 73 -29.86 5.38 6.82
C TYR A 73 -29.47 4.24 7.75
N SER A 74 -28.18 4.05 8.04
CA SER A 74 -27.70 3.05 9.00
C SER A 74 -28.30 3.28 10.40
N PHE A 75 -28.28 4.52 10.89
CA PHE A 75 -28.87 4.81 12.20
C PHE A 75 -30.41 4.79 12.20
N ILE A 76 -31.08 5.20 11.11
CA ILE A 76 -32.56 5.08 11.02
C ILE A 76 -32.96 3.61 11.13
N ILE A 77 -32.29 2.72 10.40
CA ILE A 77 -32.51 1.28 10.47
C ILE A 77 -32.30 0.79 11.91
N PHE A 78 -31.21 1.18 12.56
CA PHE A 78 -30.92 0.80 13.94
C PHE A 78 -32.01 1.25 14.93
N VAL A 79 -32.51 2.48 14.80
CA VAL A 79 -33.60 3.04 15.62
C VAL A 79 -34.91 2.27 15.39
N ILE A 80 -35.25 1.95 14.14
CA ILE A 80 -36.45 1.19 13.79
C ILE A 80 -36.39 -0.22 14.41
N VAL A 81 -35.25 -0.92 14.25
CA VAL A 81 -35.05 -2.27 14.82
C VAL A 81 -35.13 -2.24 16.34
N SER A 82 -34.55 -1.21 16.98
CA SER A 82 -34.62 -1.02 18.44
C SER A 82 -36.06 -0.82 18.91
N ALA A 83 -36.85 -0.02 18.20
CA ALA A 83 -38.26 0.19 18.50
C ALA A 83 -39.11 -1.08 18.31
N LEU A 84 -38.90 -1.83 17.23
CA LEU A 84 -39.57 -3.13 17.01
C LEU A 84 -39.25 -4.12 18.12
N SER A 85 -37.99 -4.17 18.56
CA SER A 85 -37.56 -5.03 19.67
C SER A 85 -38.27 -4.69 20.97
N SER A 86 -38.54 -3.41 21.23
CA SER A 86 -39.23 -2.98 22.46
C SER A 86 -40.71 -3.38 22.53
N ILE A 87 -41.34 -3.69 21.39
CA ILE A 87 -42.73 -4.16 21.29
C ILE A 87 -42.82 -5.69 21.45
N GLY A 88 -41.67 -6.38 21.58
CA GLY A 88 -41.61 -7.84 21.72
C GLY A 88 -41.57 -8.59 20.39
N LEU A 89 -41.34 -7.90 19.27
CA LEU A 89 -41.11 -8.57 17.98
C LEU A 89 -39.73 -9.22 17.98
N GLN A 90 -39.67 -10.45 17.48
CA GLN A 90 -38.41 -11.18 17.37
C GLN A 90 -37.52 -10.56 16.29
N THR A 91 -36.51 -9.80 16.71
CA THR A 91 -35.55 -9.13 15.83
C THR A 91 -34.36 -10.03 15.43
N SER A 92 -34.31 -11.28 15.92
CA SER A 92 -33.22 -12.22 15.66
C SER A 92 -33.00 -12.49 14.16
N SER A 93 -34.08 -12.61 13.38
CA SER A 93 -34.01 -12.81 11.92
C SER A 93 -33.44 -11.58 11.19
N ILE A 94 -33.76 -10.39 11.68
CA ILE A 94 -33.25 -9.11 11.17
C ILE A 94 -31.75 -8.98 11.47
N PHE A 95 -31.33 -9.30 12.71
CA PHE A 95 -29.91 -9.32 13.08
C PHE A 95 -29.12 -10.37 12.29
N ALA A 96 -29.70 -11.55 12.04
CA ALA A 96 -29.08 -12.55 11.19
C ALA A 96 -28.85 -12.02 9.75
N ALA A 97 -29.85 -11.36 9.16
CA ALA A 97 -29.72 -10.74 7.85
C ALA A 97 -28.66 -9.63 7.81
N PHE A 98 -28.63 -8.76 8.83
CA PHE A 98 -27.59 -7.73 8.96
C PHE A 98 -26.20 -8.31 9.18
N GLY A 99 -26.09 -9.43 9.91
CA GLY A 99 -24.83 -10.16 10.06
C GLY A 99 -24.28 -10.62 8.72
N THR A 100 -25.12 -11.21 7.86
CA THR A 100 -24.73 -11.63 6.52
C THR A 100 -24.33 -10.45 5.64
N ILE A 101 -25.12 -9.37 5.61
CA ILE A 101 -24.80 -8.16 4.84
C ILE A 101 -23.48 -7.55 5.34
N GLY A 102 -23.29 -7.47 6.66
CA GLY A 102 -22.09 -6.96 7.29
C GLY A 102 -20.85 -7.77 6.93
N LEU A 103 -20.96 -9.10 6.88
CA LEU A 103 -19.89 -9.99 6.45
C LEU A 103 -19.51 -9.73 4.98
N VAL A 104 -20.50 -9.63 4.09
CA VAL A 104 -20.26 -9.36 2.66
C VAL A 104 -19.56 -8.00 2.46
N ILE A 105 -20.04 -6.95 3.14
CA ILE A 105 -19.40 -5.62 3.09
C ILE A 105 -17.98 -5.68 3.67
N GLY A 106 -17.79 -6.39 4.78
CA GLY A 106 -16.49 -6.56 5.42
C GLY A 106 -15.48 -7.25 4.50
N LEU A 107 -15.89 -8.33 3.82
CA LEU A 107 -15.06 -9.01 2.82
C LEU A 107 -14.76 -8.10 1.63
N ALA A 108 -15.73 -7.30 1.17
CA ALA A 108 -15.50 -6.33 0.09
C ALA A 108 -14.46 -5.26 0.47
N TRP A 109 -14.33 -4.91 1.75
CA TRP A 109 -13.36 -3.94 2.26
C TRP A 109 -12.06 -4.57 2.79
N GLN A 110 -11.91 -5.89 2.73
CA GLN A 110 -10.76 -6.60 3.27
C GLN A 110 -9.43 -6.04 2.77
N SER A 111 -9.32 -5.76 1.46
CA SER A 111 -8.11 -5.20 0.85
C SER A 111 -7.79 -3.78 1.35
N ALA A 112 -8.80 -2.92 1.52
CA ALA A 112 -8.58 -1.56 2.02
C ALA A 112 -8.09 -1.56 3.48
N LEU A 113 -8.68 -2.41 4.32
CA LEU A 113 -8.24 -2.58 5.72
C LEU A 113 -6.83 -3.16 5.80
N ALA A 114 -6.50 -4.14 4.95
CA ALA A 114 -5.16 -4.70 4.88
C ALA A 114 -4.12 -3.63 4.50
N ASN A 115 -4.41 -2.80 3.49
CA ASN A 115 -3.53 -1.70 3.10
C ASN A 115 -3.34 -0.66 4.23
N LEU A 116 -4.40 -0.33 4.97
CA LEU A 116 -4.32 0.57 6.12
C LEU A 116 -3.41 -0.02 7.21
N ALA A 117 -3.62 -1.28 7.58
CA ALA A 117 -2.80 -1.97 8.56
C ALA A 117 -1.33 -2.02 8.12
N SER A 118 -1.07 -2.34 6.85
CA SER A 118 0.27 -2.36 6.29
C SER A 118 0.94 -0.99 6.31
N GLY A 119 0.20 0.08 5.99
CA GLY A 119 0.69 1.46 6.09
C GLY A 119 1.14 1.80 7.52
N LEU A 120 0.31 1.45 8.51
CA LEU A 120 0.65 1.66 9.92
C LEU A 120 1.89 0.89 10.35
N LEU A 121 2.04 -0.37 9.91
CA LEU A 121 3.22 -1.20 10.19
C LEU A 121 4.49 -0.62 9.55
N ILE A 122 4.42 -0.18 8.29
CA ILE A 122 5.54 0.47 7.59
C ILE A 122 6.02 1.69 8.38
N ILE A 123 5.10 2.56 8.83
CA ILE A 123 5.42 3.77 9.58
C ILE A 123 6.00 3.43 10.96
N THR A 124 5.40 2.46 11.66
CA THR A 124 5.79 2.07 13.02
C THR A 124 7.17 1.43 13.05
N PHE A 125 7.41 0.45 12.17
CA PHE A 125 8.67 -0.27 12.11
C PHE A 125 9.74 0.40 11.23
N ARG A 126 9.38 1.45 10.50
CA ARG A 126 10.28 2.22 9.62
C ARG A 126 11.09 1.30 8.69
N ILE A 127 10.39 0.40 8.02
CA ILE A 127 10.98 -0.60 7.10
C ILE A 127 11.79 0.10 5.99
N PHE A 128 11.32 1.28 5.58
CA PHE A 128 12.00 2.28 4.76
C PHE A 128 11.53 3.68 5.16
N LYS A 129 12.15 4.71 4.59
CA LYS A 129 11.81 6.13 4.84
C LYS A 129 11.58 6.89 3.54
N VAL A 130 10.86 8.00 3.64
CA VAL A 130 10.75 8.96 2.54
C VAL A 130 12.16 9.40 2.13
N GLY A 131 12.45 9.31 0.84
CA GLY A 131 13.77 9.56 0.26
C GLY A 131 14.58 8.31 -0.07
N ASP A 132 14.22 7.14 0.47
CA ASP A 132 14.90 5.88 0.12
C ASP A 132 14.62 5.49 -1.34
N TYR A 133 15.59 4.88 -2.01
CA TYR A 133 15.42 4.19 -3.28
C TYR A 133 15.14 2.72 -3.03
N ILE A 134 14.00 2.26 -3.50
CA ILE A 134 13.57 0.87 -3.32
C ILE A 134 13.14 0.25 -4.66
N ASN A 135 13.26 -1.06 -4.76
CA ASN A 135 12.63 -1.87 -5.80
C ASN A 135 11.64 -2.84 -5.16
N ILE A 136 10.40 -2.78 -5.62
CA ILE A 136 9.30 -3.67 -5.25
C ILE A 136 8.71 -4.24 -6.54
N SER A 137 8.86 -5.55 -6.75
CA SER A 137 8.32 -6.29 -7.91
C SER A 137 8.45 -5.56 -9.24
N ASN A 138 9.71 -5.26 -9.61
CA ASN A 138 10.13 -4.58 -10.83
C ASN A 138 9.78 -3.09 -10.92
N VAL A 139 9.17 -2.51 -9.88
CA VAL A 139 9.01 -1.06 -9.77
C VAL A 139 10.17 -0.51 -8.95
N THR A 140 11.06 0.24 -9.60
CA THR A 140 12.18 0.92 -8.93
C THR A 140 11.93 2.42 -8.87
N GLY A 141 12.02 3.01 -7.69
CA GLY A 141 11.86 4.45 -7.53
C GLY A 141 12.26 4.96 -6.16
N ARG A 142 12.34 6.29 -6.05
CA ARG A 142 12.54 7.00 -4.80
C ARG A 142 11.21 7.20 -4.10
N ILE A 143 11.13 6.89 -2.81
CA ILE A 143 9.93 7.11 -2.02
C ILE A 143 9.71 8.60 -1.85
N THR A 144 8.56 9.10 -2.32
CA THR A 144 8.16 10.51 -2.16
C THR A 144 7.25 10.70 -0.97
N ASN A 145 6.32 9.77 -0.75
CA ASN A 145 5.39 9.85 0.37
C ASN A 145 4.86 8.46 0.77
N VAL A 146 4.51 8.30 2.05
CA VAL A 146 3.83 7.11 2.56
C VAL A 146 2.45 7.55 3.04
N GLU A 147 1.41 7.22 2.28
CA GLU A 147 0.02 7.51 2.61
C GLU A 147 -0.62 6.33 3.37
N ILE A 148 -1.86 6.52 3.81
CA ILE A 148 -2.57 5.54 4.64
C ILE A 148 -2.75 4.21 3.89
N PHE A 149 -3.07 4.24 2.59
CA PHE A 149 -3.36 3.04 1.79
C PHE A 149 -2.27 2.68 0.78
N CYS A 150 -1.43 3.62 0.38
CA CYS A 150 -0.40 3.42 -0.63
C CYS A 150 0.87 4.23 -0.34
N THR A 151 1.97 3.82 -0.95
CA THR A 151 3.25 4.53 -0.94
C THR A 151 3.50 5.05 -2.35
N LEU A 152 3.88 6.32 -2.46
CA LEU A 152 4.21 6.97 -3.71
C LEU A 152 5.71 6.85 -3.99
N LEU A 153 6.03 6.38 -5.20
CA LEU A 153 7.38 6.22 -5.72
C LEU A 153 7.56 7.12 -6.93
N LYS A 154 8.65 7.88 -6.97
CA LYS A 154 9.09 8.59 -8.18
C LYS A 154 10.16 7.76 -8.88
N THR A 155 9.87 7.31 -10.09
CA THR A 155 10.80 6.55 -10.91
C THR A 155 11.88 7.43 -11.53
N PHE A 156 12.90 6.82 -12.13
CA PHE A 156 14.00 7.55 -12.77
C PHE A 156 13.57 8.34 -14.02
N ASP A 157 12.52 7.89 -14.72
CA ASP A 157 11.88 8.61 -15.82
C ASP A 157 10.98 9.78 -15.35
N GLY A 158 10.81 9.94 -14.04
CA GLY A 158 10.05 11.05 -13.44
C GLY A 158 8.58 10.78 -13.17
N SER A 159 8.07 9.61 -13.58
CA SER A 159 6.69 9.17 -13.29
C SER A 159 6.46 8.94 -11.79
N ILE A 160 5.24 9.18 -11.33
CA ILE A 160 4.81 8.85 -9.96
C ILE A 160 3.97 7.57 -10.01
N ILE A 161 4.42 6.55 -9.28
CA ILE A 161 3.74 5.26 -9.16
C ILE A 161 3.20 5.13 -7.74
N SER A 162 1.91 4.81 -7.62
CA SER A 162 1.27 4.50 -6.35
C SER A 162 1.24 2.99 -6.13
N VAL A 163 1.91 2.53 -5.07
CA VAL A 163 1.98 1.10 -4.71
C VAL A 163 1.14 0.87 -3.44
N PRO A 164 0.15 -0.02 -3.46
CA PRO A 164 -0.64 -0.36 -2.27
C PRO A 164 0.25 -0.88 -1.15
N ASN A 165 0.08 -0.36 0.08
CA ASN A 165 0.94 -0.71 1.22
C ASN A 165 0.89 -2.21 1.56
N GLY A 166 -0.27 -2.84 1.34
CA GLY A 166 -0.46 -4.29 1.47
C GLY A 166 0.52 -5.07 0.59
N LYS A 167 0.64 -4.66 -0.69
CA LYS A 167 1.54 -5.28 -1.66
C LYS A 167 3.00 -5.17 -1.22
N ILE A 168 3.39 -4.03 -0.65
CA ILE A 168 4.75 -3.77 -0.18
C ILE A 168 5.16 -4.75 0.92
N LEU A 169 4.28 -5.02 1.89
CA LEU A 169 4.60 -5.94 2.99
C LEU A 169 4.58 -7.42 2.59
N THR A 170 3.87 -7.77 1.52
CA THR A 170 3.78 -9.15 1.04
C THR A 170 4.90 -9.53 0.08
N GLU A 171 5.60 -8.55 -0.49
CA GLU A 171 6.63 -8.76 -1.51
C GLU A 171 8.04 -8.48 -0.97
N ASN A 172 9.04 -9.02 -1.66
CA ASN A 172 10.44 -8.73 -1.34
C ASN A 172 10.78 -7.27 -1.70
N ILE A 173 11.34 -6.55 -0.74
CA ILE A 173 11.77 -5.16 -0.90
C ILE A 173 13.29 -5.13 -0.97
N VAL A 174 13.83 -4.64 -2.09
CA VAL A 174 15.25 -4.30 -2.18
C VAL A 174 15.39 -2.82 -1.88
N ASN A 175 15.92 -2.48 -0.70
CA ASN A 175 16.23 -1.10 -0.34
C ASN A 175 17.69 -0.80 -0.68
N PHE A 176 17.89 0.03 -1.71
CA PHE A 176 19.22 0.44 -2.10
C PHE A 176 19.81 1.35 -1.03
N SER A 177 19.08 2.39 -0.62
CA SER A 177 19.55 3.44 0.31
C SER A 177 19.97 2.99 1.70
N LYS A 178 19.61 1.78 2.13
CA LYS A 178 20.01 1.22 3.42
C LYS A 178 21.44 0.66 3.41
N SER A 179 21.97 0.30 2.24
CA SER A 179 23.37 -0.08 2.07
C SER A 179 24.21 1.14 1.74
N SER A 180 25.37 1.29 2.39
CA SER A 180 26.36 2.32 2.06
C SER A 180 27.21 1.95 0.84
N GLU A 181 27.24 0.67 0.47
CA GLU A 181 28.12 0.14 -0.57
C GLU A 181 27.33 -0.72 -1.55
N TYR A 182 27.58 -0.53 -2.86
CA TYR A 182 26.91 -1.24 -3.93
C TYR A 182 27.93 -1.91 -4.83
N ARG A 183 27.85 -3.24 -4.92
CA ARG A 183 28.66 -3.99 -5.87
C ARG A 183 28.08 -3.85 -7.27
N ASN A 184 28.94 -3.51 -8.22
CA ASN A 184 28.63 -3.40 -9.63
C ASN A 184 29.50 -4.36 -10.44
N LYS A 185 29.06 -4.61 -11.67
CA LYS A 185 29.71 -5.47 -12.64
C LYS A 185 29.79 -4.71 -13.97
N ILE A 186 30.97 -4.69 -14.57
CA ILE A 186 31.15 -4.31 -15.98
C ILE A 186 31.65 -5.56 -16.71
N THR A 187 30.99 -5.90 -17.81
CA THR A 187 31.38 -7.04 -18.66
C THR A 187 32.02 -6.52 -19.95
N LEU A 188 33.23 -6.99 -20.23
CA LEU A 188 34.05 -6.57 -21.37
C LEU A 188 34.37 -7.80 -22.22
N SER A 189 34.11 -7.73 -23.52
CA SER A 189 34.49 -8.80 -24.45
C SER A 189 35.63 -8.32 -25.34
N LEU A 190 36.75 -9.02 -25.29
CA LEU A 190 37.97 -8.71 -26.03
C LEU A 190 38.24 -9.76 -27.10
N SER A 191 38.59 -9.35 -28.32
CA SER A 191 38.86 -10.30 -29.42
C SER A 191 40.07 -11.19 -29.14
N ARG A 192 39.94 -12.49 -29.40
CA ARG A 192 40.95 -13.51 -29.12
C ARG A 192 42.23 -13.33 -29.94
N ASN A 193 42.11 -12.81 -31.16
CA ASN A 193 43.25 -12.53 -32.04
C ASN A 193 44.20 -11.46 -31.48
N LEU A 194 43.78 -10.73 -30.44
CA LEU A 194 44.53 -9.62 -29.83
C LEU A 194 45.14 -10.01 -28.49
N ILE A 195 44.73 -11.14 -27.93
CA ILE A 195 45.18 -11.65 -26.62
C ILE A 195 46.21 -12.74 -26.93
N GLN A 196 47.36 -12.31 -27.46
CA GLN A 196 48.31 -13.28 -28.00
C GLN A 196 49.00 -14.12 -26.93
N ASN A 197 49.04 -13.72 -25.64
CA ASN A 197 49.45 -14.57 -24.51
C ASN A 197 49.31 -13.97 -23.08
N ASP A 198 48.65 -12.82 -22.88
CA ASP A 198 48.83 -12.05 -21.64
C ASP A 198 47.54 -11.72 -20.87
N ILE A 199 46.71 -12.75 -20.62
CA ILE A 199 45.46 -12.63 -19.84
C ILE A 199 45.74 -12.02 -18.46
N ASN A 200 46.85 -12.40 -17.82
CA ASN A 200 47.22 -11.88 -16.51
C ASN A 200 47.57 -10.39 -16.56
N THR A 201 48.24 -9.94 -17.62
CA THR A 201 48.55 -8.52 -17.83
C THR A 201 47.27 -7.71 -18.07
N ILE A 202 46.33 -8.22 -18.86
CA ILE A 202 45.01 -7.58 -19.06
C ILE A 202 44.25 -7.49 -17.73
N LYS A 203 44.21 -8.58 -16.95
CA LYS A 203 43.58 -8.56 -15.62
C LYS A 203 44.19 -7.49 -14.72
N LYS A 204 45.52 -7.35 -14.74
CA LYS A 204 46.24 -6.35 -13.95
C LYS A 204 45.90 -4.93 -14.40
N ILE A 205 45.91 -4.66 -15.71
CA ILE A 205 45.52 -3.35 -16.27
C ILE A 205 44.09 -2.98 -15.86
N LEU A 206 43.14 -3.92 -15.97
CA LEU A 206 41.75 -3.70 -15.57
C LEU A 206 41.63 -3.42 -14.07
N LEU A 207 42.34 -4.19 -13.24
CA LEU A 207 42.33 -4.03 -11.79
C LEU A 207 42.92 -2.68 -11.39
N ASP A 208 44.07 -2.30 -11.93
CA ASP A 208 44.75 -1.04 -11.63
C ASP A 208 43.90 0.15 -12.10
N THR A 209 43.32 0.08 -13.31
CA THR A 209 42.48 1.15 -13.86
C THR A 209 41.26 1.43 -12.99
N VAL A 210 40.58 0.38 -12.57
CA VAL A 210 39.36 0.48 -11.75
C VAL A 210 39.72 0.89 -10.32
N SER A 211 40.81 0.37 -9.74
CA SER A 211 41.22 0.70 -8.37
C SER A 211 41.72 2.15 -8.20
N LEU A 212 42.23 2.76 -9.27
CA LEU A 212 42.71 4.15 -9.26
C LEU A 212 41.61 5.20 -9.38
N ASN A 213 40.37 4.82 -9.72
CA ASN A 213 39.29 5.78 -9.88
C ASN A 213 38.78 6.28 -8.53
N ASP A 214 38.73 7.60 -8.34
CA ASP A 214 38.29 8.23 -7.09
C ASP A 214 36.83 7.95 -6.72
N LYS A 215 35.98 7.56 -7.69
CA LYS A 215 34.57 7.21 -7.46
C LYS A 215 34.39 5.80 -6.88
N ILE A 216 35.46 5.00 -6.79
CA ILE A 216 35.44 3.64 -6.25
C ILE A 216 35.90 3.64 -4.79
N ILE A 217 35.29 2.77 -3.99
CA ILE A 217 35.62 2.65 -2.57
C ILE A 217 37.04 2.09 -2.42
N LYS A 218 37.98 2.92 -1.92
CA LYS A 218 39.42 2.62 -1.83
C LYS A 218 39.77 1.35 -1.03
N ASN A 219 38.93 0.95 -0.07
CA ASN A 219 39.13 -0.25 0.76
C ASN A 219 38.27 -1.44 0.32
N SER A 220 37.64 -1.37 -0.86
CA SER A 220 36.81 -2.45 -1.37
C SER A 220 37.60 -3.43 -2.25
N ILE A 221 37.15 -4.68 -2.28
CA ILE A 221 37.75 -5.72 -3.10
C ILE A 221 37.31 -5.51 -4.56
N VAL A 222 38.24 -5.08 -5.41
CA VAL A 222 38.08 -5.08 -6.87
C VAL A 222 38.53 -6.42 -7.42
N ASN A 223 37.64 -7.13 -8.11
CA ASN A 223 37.93 -8.45 -8.67
C ASN A 223 37.70 -8.47 -10.18
N VAL A 224 38.69 -9.01 -10.90
CA VAL A 224 38.61 -9.24 -12.35
C VAL A 224 38.60 -10.74 -12.61
N VAL A 225 37.50 -11.23 -13.19
CA VAL A 225 37.29 -12.65 -13.51
C VAL A 225 37.15 -12.82 -15.01
N VAL A 226 37.57 -13.97 -15.53
CA VAL A 226 37.25 -14.37 -16.91
C VAL A 226 35.95 -15.17 -16.83
N ASP A 227 34.86 -14.58 -17.31
CA ASP A 227 33.52 -15.20 -17.27
C ASP A 227 33.38 -16.31 -18.31
N GLY A 228 34.11 -16.22 -19.43
CA GLY A 228 34.08 -17.22 -20.47
C GLY A 228 35.02 -16.94 -21.64
N ILE A 229 35.32 -17.98 -22.40
CA ILE A 229 36.12 -17.93 -23.62
C ILE A 229 35.26 -18.45 -24.76
N THR A 230 35.08 -17.65 -25.81
CA THR A 230 34.38 -18.04 -27.03
C THR A 230 35.37 -18.25 -28.18
N ASN A 231 34.88 -18.60 -29.37
CA ASN A 231 35.72 -18.76 -30.55
C ASN A 231 36.37 -17.44 -30.98
N SER A 232 35.71 -16.30 -30.73
CA SER A 232 36.15 -14.98 -31.19
C SER A 232 36.53 -14.01 -30.08
N SER A 233 36.08 -14.22 -28.83
CA SER A 233 36.32 -13.30 -27.70
C SER A 233 36.66 -13.99 -26.39
N ILE A 234 37.34 -13.28 -25.50
CA ILE A 234 37.46 -13.59 -24.07
C ILE A 234 36.65 -12.55 -23.31
N ASN A 235 35.75 -13.01 -22.46
CA ASN A 235 34.85 -12.16 -21.69
C ASN A 235 35.40 -11.99 -20.27
N PHE A 236 35.63 -10.74 -19.89
CA PHE A 236 36.09 -10.33 -18.57
C PHE A 236 34.97 -9.64 -17.81
N SER A 237 34.88 -9.92 -16.53
CA SER A 237 33.96 -9.26 -15.62
C SER A 237 34.71 -8.60 -14.49
N VAL A 238 34.52 -7.29 -14.40
CA VAL A 238 35.14 -6.46 -13.37
C VAL A 238 34.08 -6.12 -12.33
N PHE A 239 34.31 -6.55 -11.10
CA PHE A 239 33.47 -6.25 -9.96
C PHE A 239 34.12 -5.18 -9.10
N PHE A 240 33.36 -4.15 -8.75
CA PHE A 240 33.82 -3.02 -7.94
C PHE A 240 32.66 -2.49 -7.09
N TRP A 241 32.98 -1.71 -6.06
CA TRP A 241 32.00 -1.14 -5.15
C TRP A 241 31.97 0.39 -5.27
N ILE A 242 30.77 0.96 -5.25
CA ILE A 242 30.51 2.40 -5.25
C ILE A 242 29.56 2.75 -4.10
N ASN A 243 29.57 4.01 -3.67
CA ASN A 243 28.61 4.52 -2.67
C ASN A 243 27.37 5.17 -3.30
N ASP A 244 27.47 5.58 -4.57
CA ASP A 244 26.44 6.36 -5.25
C ASP A 244 25.58 5.48 -6.18
N PHE A 245 24.45 5.02 -5.66
CA PHE A 245 23.49 4.25 -6.46
C PHE A 245 22.84 5.08 -7.57
N ILE A 246 22.64 6.39 -7.36
CA ILE A 246 21.90 7.25 -8.29
C ILE A 246 22.72 7.45 -9.56
N ASN A 247 24.01 7.75 -9.40
CA ASN A 247 24.92 8.00 -10.52
C ASN A 247 25.64 6.75 -11.02
N LYS A 248 25.21 5.55 -10.58
CA LYS A 248 25.77 4.26 -10.98
C LYS A 248 26.03 4.17 -12.49
N LYS A 249 25.05 4.54 -13.31
CA LYS A 249 25.15 4.42 -14.78
C LYS A 249 26.24 5.33 -15.36
N GLU A 250 26.35 6.55 -14.86
CA GLU A 250 27.37 7.51 -15.27
C GLU A 250 28.77 7.02 -14.86
N ILE A 251 28.92 6.55 -13.60
CA ILE A 251 30.18 5.99 -13.11
C ILE A 251 30.63 4.78 -13.95
N CYS A 252 29.71 3.87 -14.27
CA CYS A 252 30.02 2.75 -15.14
C CYS A 252 30.45 3.20 -16.55
N SER A 253 29.79 4.21 -17.12
CA SER A 253 30.14 4.77 -18.43
C SER A 253 31.54 5.37 -18.42
N ASP A 254 31.86 6.20 -17.42
CA ASP A 254 33.18 6.81 -17.25
C ASP A 254 34.28 5.75 -17.13
N LEU A 255 34.03 4.71 -16.32
CA LEU A 255 34.97 3.60 -16.15
C LEU A 255 35.19 2.82 -17.45
N ILE A 256 34.14 2.60 -18.23
CA ILE A 256 34.21 1.95 -19.54
C ILE A 256 35.12 2.75 -20.48
N ASP A 257 34.97 4.07 -20.53
CA ASP A 257 35.79 4.94 -21.41
C ASP A 257 37.26 4.95 -20.98
N ILE A 258 37.53 5.02 -19.67
CA ILE A 258 38.90 4.95 -19.13
C ILE A 258 39.54 3.58 -19.42
N ILE A 259 38.80 2.49 -19.22
CA ILE A 259 39.26 1.13 -19.51
C ILE A 259 39.57 0.99 -20.99
N LYS A 260 38.70 1.50 -21.87
CA LYS A 260 38.91 1.47 -23.32
C LYS A 260 40.19 2.22 -23.71
N ASN A 261 40.39 3.43 -23.21
CA ASN A 261 41.58 4.22 -23.51
C ASN A 261 42.87 3.53 -23.04
N ASN A 262 42.88 2.95 -21.85
CA ASN A 262 44.05 2.23 -21.32
C ASN A 262 44.36 0.96 -22.11
N LEU A 263 43.34 0.26 -22.61
CA LEU A 263 43.51 -0.92 -23.45
C LEU A 263 43.98 -0.56 -24.86
N GLU A 264 43.50 0.54 -25.45
CA GLU A 264 43.97 1.02 -26.75
C GLU A 264 45.44 1.49 -26.72
N LEU A 265 45.89 2.08 -25.62
CA LEU A 265 47.30 2.39 -25.38
C LEU A 265 48.18 1.14 -25.34
N TYR A 266 47.65 0.04 -24.78
CA TYR A 266 48.36 -1.24 -24.73
C TYR A 266 48.35 -1.95 -26.09
N ASN A 267 47.22 -1.92 -26.81
CA ASN A 267 47.11 -2.53 -28.14
C ASN A 267 46.05 -1.82 -29.00
N LYS A 268 46.50 -1.09 -30.04
CA LYS A 268 45.66 -0.23 -30.91
C LYS A 268 44.54 -0.93 -31.67
N SER A 269 44.48 -2.26 -31.66
CA SER A 269 43.49 -3.06 -32.40
C SER A 269 42.37 -3.65 -31.52
N CYS A 270 42.29 -3.29 -30.23
CA CYS A 270 41.26 -3.75 -29.28
C CYS A 270 39.84 -3.30 -29.65
N VAL A 271 39.10 -4.15 -30.36
CA VAL A 271 37.65 -4.01 -30.51
C VAL A 271 36.98 -4.52 -29.24
N LEU A 272 36.41 -3.59 -28.46
CA LEU A 272 35.67 -3.87 -27.23
C LEU A 272 34.17 -3.95 -27.54
N TRP A 273 33.56 -5.07 -27.18
CA TRP A 273 32.11 -5.19 -27.09
C TRP A 273 31.72 -5.18 -25.63
N ILE A 274 30.90 -4.22 -25.24
CA ILE A 274 30.47 -4.01 -23.86
C ILE A 274 28.99 -4.37 -23.76
N ASN A 275 28.68 -5.32 -22.88
CA ASN A 275 27.29 -5.62 -22.51
C ASN A 275 27.03 -5.08 -21.11
N ASN A 276 26.02 -4.23 -20.99
CA ASN A 276 25.45 -3.81 -19.72
C ASN A 276 24.19 -4.63 -19.47
N ASP A 277 24.22 -5.47 -18.44
CA ASP A 277 23.04 -6.10 -17.85
C ASP A 277 22.45 -5.20 -16.74
#